data_AF-A0A800K7H7-F1
#
_entry.id   AF-A0A800K7H7-F1
#
_cell.length_a   1.000
_cell.length_b   1.000
_cell.length_c   1.000
_cell.angle_alpha   90.00
_cell.angle_beta   90.00
_cell.angle_gamma   90.00
#
_symmetry.space_group_name_H-M   'P 1'
#
loop_
_entity.id
_entity.type
_entity.pdbx_description
1 polymer ?
#
loop_
_entity_poly.entity_id
_entity_poly.type
_entity_poly.pdbx_seq_one_letter_code
_entity_poly.pdbx_strand_id
1 'polypeptide(L)' 'MYIIPDYATAVAACVVTMLCWGSWANTQKLASKSWAFPLFYWDYALGVVLLSLLFGLTLGSMGEAGRP' A
#
# COMPACT_ATOMS: atom_id res chain seq x y z
N MET A 1 2.04 -14.66 5.33
CA MET A 1 0.82 -14.33 4.54
C MET A 1 -0.29 -13.94 5.51
N TYR A 2 -0.91 -12.76 5.35
CA TYR A 2 -2.04 -12.34 6.20
C TYR A 2 -3.36 -12.74 5.53
N ILE A 3 -4.19 -13.52 6.23
CA ILE A 3 -5.52 -13.92 5.76
C ILE A 3 -6.54 -13.01 6.44
N ILE A 4 -7.37 -12.35 5.64
CA ILE A 4 -8.45 -11.50 6.16
C ILE A 4 -9.50 -12.39 6.85
N PRO A 5 -9.79 -12.18 8.15
CA PRO A 5 -10.63 -13.11 8.92
C PRO A 5 -12.13 -12.93 8.70
N ASP A 6 -12.56 -11.74 8.28
CA ASP A 6 -13.98 -11.39 8.14
C ASP A 6 -14.24 -10.36 7.03
N TYR A 7 -15.50 -10.30 6.59
CA TYR A 7 -15.92 -9.44 5.49
C TYR A 7 -15.77 -7.94 5.78
N ALA A 8 -16.01 -7.50 7.02
CA ALA A 8 -15.91 -6.09 7.37
C ALA A 8 -14.45 -5.61 7.26
N THR A 9 -13.51 -6.43 7.75
CA THR A 9 -12.07 -6.17 7.59
C THR A 9 -11.65 -6.14 6.12
N ALA A 10 -12.21 -7.02 5.28
CA ALA A 10 -11.94 -7.02 3.84
C ALA A 10 -12.40 -5.72 3.15
N VAL A 11 -13.63 -5.28 3.45
CA VAL A 11 -14.18 -4.03 2.90
C VAL A 11 -13.39 -2.82 3.40
N ALA A 12 -13.01 -2.79 4.68
CA ALA A 12 -12.17 -1.73 5.23
C ALA A 12 -10.83 -1.63 4.50
N ALA A 13 -10.13 -2.76 4.30
CA ALA A 13 -8.88 -2.80 3.55
C ALA A 13 -9.05 -2.34 2.09
N CYS A 14 -10.17 -2.72 1.44
CA CYS A 14 -10.51 -2.28 0.09
C CYS A 14 -10.68 -0.75 0.02
N VAL A 15 -11.46 -0.18 0.94
CA VAL A 15 -11.68 1.28 1.02
C VAL A 15 -10.36 2.02 1.23
N VAL A 16 -9.53 1.56 2.16
CA VAL A 16 -8.21 2.15 2.41
C VAL A 16 -7.35 2.12 1.14
N THR A 17 -7.32 0.99 0.43
CA THR A 17 -6.54 0.84 -0.82
C THR A 17 -7.04 1.79 -1.91
N MET A 18 -8.35 1.90 -2.09
CA MET A 18 -8.96 2.80 -3.07
C MET A 18 -8.66 4.27 -2.76
N LEU A 19 -8.67 4.65 -1.48
CA LEU A 19 -8.29 6.00 -1.04
C LEU A 19 -6.82 6.29 -1.31
N CYS A 20 -5.91 5.34 -1.03
CA CYS A 20 -4.48 5.52 -1.30
C CYS A 20 -4.21 5.70 -2.81
N TRP A 21 -4.79 4.86 -3.67
CA TRP A 21 -4.63 4.97 -5.12
C TRP A 21 -5.20 6.27 -5.69
N GLY A 22 -6.42 6.64 -5.29
CA GLY A 22 -7.05 7.88 -5.72
C GLY A 22 -6.26 9.12 -5.27
N SER A 23 -5.81 9.12 -4.00
CA SER A 23 -5.01 10.19 -3.42
C SER A 23 -3.71 10.39 -4.19
N TRP A 24 -2.96 9.31 -4.45
CA TRP A 24 -1.67 9.38 -5.14
C TRP A 24 -1.80 9.97 -6.54
N ALA A 25 -2.80 9.52 -7.31
CA ALA A 25 -3.06 10.04 -8.66
C ALA A 25 -3.42 11.53 -8.65
N ASN A 26 -4.19 11.99 -7.65
CA ASN A 26 -4.53 13.41 -7.51
C ASN A 26 -3.32 14.25 -7.10
N THR A 27 -2.47 13.76 -6.19
CA THR A 27 -1.23 14.45 -5.81
C THR A 27 -0.22 14.50 -6.96
N GLN A 28 -0.15 13.46 -7.80
CA GLN A 28 0.68 13.46 -9.01
C GLN A 28 0.25 14.56 -9.97
N LYS A 29 -1.06 14.71 -10.21
CA LYS A 29 -1.60 15.80 -11.05
C LYS A 29 -1.27 17.17 -10.49
N LEU A 30 -1.36 17.34 -9.17
CA LEU A 30 -1.01 18.59 -8.50
C LEU A 30 0.49 18.92 -8.61
N ALA A 31 1.35 17.93 -8.36
CA ALA A 31 2.80 18.07 -8.37
C ALA A 31 3.41 18.17 -9.78
N SER A 32 2.74 17.61 -10.80
CA SER A 32 3.23 17.58 -12.20
C SER A 32 3.57 18.96 -12.79
N LYS A 33 3.01 20.03 -12.21
CA LYS A 33 3.28 21.42 -12.62
C LYS A 33 4.68 21.89 -12.25
N SER A 34 5.27 21.34 -11.19
CA SER A 34 6.54 21.78 -10.61
C SER A 34 7.57 20.66 -10.46
N TRP A 35 7.16 19.40 -10.59
CA TRP A 35 8.02 18.24 -10.34
C TRP A 35 7.93 17.22 -11.48
N ALA A 36 9.08 16.81 -12.01
CA ALA A 36 9.17 15.74 -13.01
C ALA A 36 8.66 14.39 -12.46
N PHE A 37 7.92 13.66 -13.29
CA PHE A 37 7.33 12.37 -12.94
C PHE A 37 8.32 11.35 -12.35
N PRO A 38 9.53 11.13 -12.91
CA PRO A 38 10.47 10.15 -12.36
C PRO A 38 10.88 10.44 -10.92
N LEU A 39 10.95 11.73 -10.55
CA LEU A 39 11.30 12.14 -9.19
C LEU A 39 10.10 12.02 -8.23
N PHE A 40 8.89 12.34 -8.70
CA PHE A 40 7.67 12.11 -7.93
C PHE A 40 7.53 10.63 -7.55
N TYR A 41 7.76 9.73 -8.52
CA TYR A 41 7.58 8.28 -8.36
C TYR A 41 8.49 7.60 -7.32
N TRP A 42 9.52 8.30 -6.82
CA TRP A 42 10.34 7.79 -5.70
C TRP A 42 9.51 7.56 -4.44
N ASP A 43 8.44 8.33 -4.24
CA ASP A 43 7.52 8.17 -3.12
C ASP A 43 6.89 6.77 -3.11
N TYR A 44 6.48 6.30 -4.28
CA TYR A 44 5.84 5.01 -4.50
C TYR A 44 6.84 3.88 -4.27
N ALA A 45 8.05 3.99 -4.82
CA ALA A 45 9.09 2.98 -4.63
C ALA A 45 9.48 2.82 -3.15
N LEU A 46 9.72 3.95 -2.45
CA LEU A 46 10.04 3.93 -1.02
C LEU A 46 8.86 3.40 -0.20
N GLY A 47 7.63 3.82 -0.53
CA GLY A 47 6.41 3.35 0.12
C GLY A 47 6.25 1.83 0.01
N VAL A 48 6.47 1.25 -1.17
CA VAL A 48 6.42 -0.20 -1.37
C VAL A 48 7.47 -0.90 -0.51
N VAL A 49 8.73 -0.44 -0.53
CA VAL A 49 9.80 -1.06 0.30
C VAL A 49 9.45 -1.02 1.78
N LEU A 50 9.00 0.13 2.28
CA LEU A 50 8.64 0.30 3.70
C LEU A 50 7.42 -0.55 4.09
N LEU A 51 6.36 -0.57 3.27
CA LEU A 51 5.19 -1.40 3.55
C LEU A 51 5.51 -2.88 3.46
N SER A 52 6.32 -3.31 2.49
CA SER A 52 6.76 -4.70 2.38
C SER A 52 7.57 -5.14 3.59
N LEU A 53 8.49 -4.30 4.08
CA LEU A 53 9.23 -4.58 5.32
C LEU A 53 8.29 -4.62 6.53
N LEU A 54 7.42 -3.61 6.67
CA LEU A 54 6.50 -3.54 7.80
C LEU A 54 5.56 -4.74 7.84
N PHE A 55 4.85 -5.03 6.75
CA PHE A 55 3.94 -6.17 6.67
C PHE A 55 4.69 -7.49 6.71
N GLY A 56 5.85 -7.60 6.08
CA GLY A 56 6.68 -8.79 6.12
C GLY A 56 7.15 -9.15 7.53
N LEU A 57 7.43 -8.16 8.38
CA LEU A 57 7.87 -8.35 9.77
C LEU A 57 6.71 -8.39 10.79
N THR A 58 5.53 -7.85 10.45
CA THR A 58 4.37 -7.76 11.36
C THR A 58 3.19 -8.65 10.90
N LEU A 59 2.22 -8.09 10.17
CA LEU A 59 0.97 -8.76 9.78
C LEU A 59 1.17 -10.04 8.96
N GLY A 60 2.27 -10.13 8.22
CA GLY A 60 2.61 -11.24 7.34
C GLY A 60 3.52 -12.31 7.98
N SER A 61 4.11 -12.06 9.15
CA SER A 61 5.11 -12.94 9.81
C SER A 61 4.51 -13.93 10.80
N MET A 62 3.28 -13.70 11.27
CA MET A 62 2.63 -14.51 12.31
C MET A 62 1.40 -15.24 11.73
N GLY A 63 1.53 -16.53 11.44
CA GLY A 63 0.39 -17.35 10.99
C GLY A 63 0.77 -18.82 10.77
N GLU A 64 0.02 -19.73 11.37
CA GLU A 64 0.18 -21.18 11.17
C GLU A 64 -0.30 -21.64 9.80
N ALA A 65 -1.11 -20.84 9.12
CA ALA A 65 -1.59 -21.09 7.77
C ALA A 65 -0.50 -20.84 6.71
N GLY A 66 0.78 -21.06 7.04
CA GLY A 66 1.87 -21.14 6.07
C GLY A 66 1.49 -22.15 4.99
N ARG A 67 0.89 -21.66 3.92
CA ARG A 67 0.76 -22.42 2.68
C ARG A 67 2.02 -22.11 1.87
N PRO A 68 2.60 -23.10 1.17
CA PRO A 68 3.68 -22.83 0.22
C PRO A 68 3.33 -21.68 -0.74
#